data_AF-A0A1K0JL84-F1
#
_entry.id   AF-A0A1K0JL84-F1
#
_cell.length_a   1.000
_cell.length_b   1.000
_cell.length_c   1.000
_cell.angle_alpha   90.00
_cell.angle_beta   90.00
_cell.angle_gamma   90.00
#
_symmetry.space_group_name_H-M   'P 1'
#
loop_
_entity.id
_entity.type
_entity.pdbx_description
1 polymer ?
#
loop_
_entity_poly.entity_id
_entity_poly.type
_entity_poly.pdbx_seq_one_letter_code
_entity_poly.pdbx_strand_id
1 'polypeptide(L)'
;MQSNTPAPQEPTLVQKQAQLAENLAKVDRAQARRHAKAAPPPPSKAVTLEDHILEATDDILRVSAGLQSFLTLLDLQSDTMPQGIGLHALLLPLKQQLDESANRLQALV
;
A
#
# COMPACT_ATOMS: atom_id res chain seq x y z
N MET A 1 -28.43 20.62 -75.53
CA MET A 1 -29.04 21.54 -74.53
C MET A 1 -28.63 21.06 -73.14
N GLN A 2 -28.25 21.98 -72.27
CA GLN A 2 -27.26 21.83 -71.19
C GLN A 2 -27.63 20.87 -70.05
N SER A 3 -26.64 20.10 -69.60
CA SER A 3 -26.59 19.36 -68.34
C SER A 3 -26.07 20.26 -67.22
N ASN A 4 -26.94 20.66 -66.28
CA ASN A 4 -26.55 21.41 -65.08
C ASN A 4 -26.22 20.44 -63.93
N THR A 5 -24.94 20.31 -63.62
CA THR A 5 -24.44 19.69 -62.39
C THR A 5 -24.40 20.75 -61.27
N PRO A 6 -24.99 20.55 -60.08
CA PRO A 6 -24.79 21.49 -58.97
C PRO A 6 -23.41 21.29 -58.35
N ALA A 7 -22.68 22.38 -58.16
CA ALA A 7 -21.36 22.41 -57.51
C ALA A 7 -21.45 22.01 -56.02
N PRO A 8 -20.36 21.46 -55.42
CA PRO A 8 -20.30 21.19 -53.98
C PRO A 8 -20.41 22.50 -53.20
N GLN A 9 -21.45 22.65 -52.37
CA GLN A 9 -21.63 23.82 -51.53
C GLN A 9 -20.58 23.81 -50.41
N GLU A 10 -19.72 24.82 -50.38
CA GLU A 10 -18.81 25.05 -49.26
C GLU A 10 -19.63 25.37 -48.00
N PRO A 11 -19.42 24.65 -46.88
CA PRO A 11 -20.20 24.87 -45.67
C PRO A 11 -19.91 26.26 -45.11
N THR A 12 -20.98 27.06 -44.93
CA THR A 12 -20.91 28.42 -44.39
C THR A 12 -20.26 28.40 -43.00
N LEU A 13 -19.57 29.47 -42.62
CA LEU A 13 -18.87 29.58 -41.32
C LEU A 13 -19.75 29.21 -40.11
N VAL A 14 -21.05 29.52 -40.18
CA VAL A 14 -22.05 29.17 -39.16
C VAL A 14 -22.24 27.65 -39.02
N GLN A 15 -22.22 26.92 -40.14
CA GLN A 15 -22.29 25.45 -40.16
C GLN A 15 -21.05 24.82 -39.53
N LYS A 16 -19.85 25.36 -39.81
CA LYS A 16 -18.61 24.90 -39.17
C LYS A 16 -18.63 25.12 -37.65
N GLN A 17 -19.15 26.26 -37.18
CA GLN A 17 -19.28 26.55 -35.75
C GLN A 17 -20.28 25.62 -35.06
N ALA A 18 -21.45 25.39 -35.67
CA ALA A 18 -22.44 24.45 -35.15
C ALA A 18 -21.89 23.03 -35.05
N GLN A 19 -21.14 22.60 -36.06
CA GLN A 19 -20.53 21.27 -36.10
C GLN A 19 -19.38 21.13 -35.09
N LEU A 20 -18.62 22.19 -34.83
CA LEU A 20 -17.61 22.20 -33.76
C LEU A 20 -18.27 22.06 -32.38
N ALA A 21 -19.32 22.82 -32.10
CA ALA A 21 -20.06 22.76 -30.84
C ALA A 21 -20.67 21.38 -30.61
N GLU A 22 -21.22 20.76 -31.64
CA GLU A 22 -21.78 19.41 -31.57
C GLU A 22 -20.70 18.35 -31.30
N ASN A 23 -19.53 18.45 -31.94
CA ASN A 23 -18.41 17.54 -31.67
C ASN A 23 -17.87 17.72 -30.25
N LEU A 24 -17.79 18.95 -29.75
CA LEU A 24 -17.36 19.24 -28.38
C LEU A 24 -18.32 18.61 -27.35
N ALA A 25 -19.63 18.75 -27.57
CA ALA A 25 -20.65 18.13 -26.72
C ALA A 25 -20.60 16.59 -26.77
N LYS A 26 -20.27 16.00 -27.93
CA LYS A 26 -20.08 14.55 -28.06
C LYS A 26 -18.85 14.05 -27.31
N VAL A 27 -17.74 14.80 -27.36
CA VAL A 27 -16.52 14.49 -26.61
C VAL A 27 -16.78 14.58 -25.12
N ASP A 28 -17.43 15.64 -24.64
CA ASP A 28 -17.75 15.83 -23.24
C ASP A 28 -18.67 14.71 -22.72
N ARG A 29 -19.71 14.36 -23.49
CA ARG A 29 -20.60 13.25 -23.15
C ARG A 29 -19.90 11.88 -23.18
N ALA A 30 -18.95 11.68 -24.08
CA ALA A 30 -18.13 10.47 -24.14
C ALA A 30 -17.15 10.40 -22.96
N GLN A 31 -16.58 11.52 -22.55
CA GLN A 31 -15.69 11.64 -21.39
C GLN A 31 -16.45 11.41 -20.08
N ALA A 32 -17.63 12.00 -19.92
CA ALA A 32 -18.52 11.75 -18.79
C ALA A 32 -18.92 10.26 -18.69
N ARG A 33 -19.21 9.61 -19.83
CA ARG A 33 -19.49 8.16 -19.86
C ARG A 33 -18.27 7.30 -19.52
N ARG A 34 -17.07 7.73 -19.91
CA ARG A 34 -15.81 7.05 -19.54
C ARG A 34 -15.54 7.17 -18.04
N HIS A 35 -15.75 8.34 -17.46
CA HIS A 35 -15.62 8.54 -16.02
C HIS A 35 -16.69 7.79 -15.21
N ALA A 36 -17.94 7.72 -15.70
CA ALA A 36 -19.00 6.94 -15.06
C ALA A 36 -18.81 5.42 -15.19
N LYS A 37 -18.03 4.96 -16.19
CA LYS A 37 -17.73 3.54 -16.42
C LYS A 37 -16.37 3.11 -15.88
N ALA A 38 -15.56 4.05 -15.38
CA ALA A 38 -14.42 3.71 -14.56
C ALA A 38 -14.97 3.09 -13.27
N ALA A 39 -14.69 1.80 -13.07
CA ALA A 39 -14.96 1.15 -11.80
C ALA A 39 -14.31 1.99 -10.68
N PRO A 40 -14.94 2.09 -9.49
CA PRO A 40 -14.27 2.68 -8.35
C PRO A 40 -12.88 2.04 -8.22
N PRO A 41 -11.82 2.81 -7.92
CA PRO A 41 -10.55 2.19 -7.57
C PRO A 41 -10.85 1.13 -6.50
N PRO A 42 -10.26 -0.09 -6.61
CA PRO A 42 -10.46 -1.09 -5.57
C PRO A 42 -10.17 -0.41 -4.24
N PRO A 43 -10.99 -0.64 -3.19
CA PRO A 43 -10.68 -0.07 -1.89
C PRO A 43 -9.25 -0.49 -1.59
N SER A 44 -8.34 0.49 -1.45
CA SER A 44 -7.06 0.22 -0.79
C SER A 44 -7.45 -0.52 0.47
N LYS A 45 -6.99 -1.76 0.63
CA LYS A 45 -7.15 -2.47 1.89
C LYS A 45 -6.51 -1.55 2.91
N ALA A 46 -7.33 -0.80 3.63
CA ALA A 46 -6.85 0.07 4.68
C ALA A 46 -6.29 -0.91 5.69
N VAL A 47 -4.96 -0.96 5.79
CA VAL A 47 -4.28 -1.77 6.79
C VAL A 47 -4.88 -1.34 8.13
N THR A 48 -5.54 -2.28 8.78
CA THR A 48 -6.27 -1.98 10.01
C THR A 48 -5.27 -1.75 11.14
N LEU A 49 -5.74 -1.16 12.24
CA LEU A 49 -4.92 -1.07 13.45
C LEU A 49 -4.55 -2.48 13.96
N GLU A 50 -5.48 -3.43 13.85
CA GLU A 50 -5.26 -4.83 14.19
C GLU A 50 -4.12 -5.45 13.38
N ASP A 51 -4.10 -5.22 12.05
CA ASP A 51 -3.02 -5.70 11.18
C ASP A 51 -1.64 -5.16 11.63
N HIS A 52 -1.56 -3.88 12.01
CA HIS A 52 -0.32 -3.29 12.51
C HIS A 52 0.10 -3.83 13.88
N ILE A 53 -0.87 -4.10 14.77
CA ILE A 53 -0.58 -4.69 16.09
C ILE A 53 -0.05 -6.11 15.91
N LEU A 54 -0.62 -6.89 14.99
CA LEU A 54 -0.15 -8.24 14.67
C LEU A 54 1.27 -8.21 14.06
N GLU A 55 1.53 -7.31 13.11
CA GLU A 55 2.86 -7.14 12.51
C GLU A 55 3.91 -6.74 13.55
N ALA A 56 3.62 -5.73 14.37
CA ALA A 56 4.53 -5.30 15.44
C ALA A 56 4.77 -6.40 16.49
N THR A 57 3.74 -7.20 16.78
CA THR A 57 3.88 -8.35 17.69
C THR A 57 4.80 -9.40 17.09
N ASP A 58 4.65 -9.75 15.81
CA ASP A 58 5.52 -10.71 15.12
C ASP A 58 6.97 -10.25 15.13
N ASP A 59 7.21 -8.98 14.83
CA ASP A 59 8.56 -8.39 14.87
C ASP A 59 9.19 -8.49 16.27
N ILE A 60 8.44 -8.18 17.33
CA ILE A 60 8.94 -8.28 18.71
C ILE A 60 9.25 -9.74 19.05
N LEU A 61 8.37 -10.69 18.71
CA LEU A 61 8.60 -12.11 18.95
C LEU A 61 9.83 -12.62 18.20
N ARG A 62 10.03 -12.16 16.96
CA ARG A 62 11.18 -12.52 16.15
C ARG A 62 12.48 -12.03 16.77
N VAL A 63 12.52 -10.78 17.23
CA VAL A 63 13.68 -10.23 17.93
C VAL A 63 13.93 -10.98 19.25
N SER A 64 12.87 -11.28 20.02
CA SER A 64 12.98 -12.06 21.25
C SER A 64 13.56 -13.46 21.00
N ALA A 65 13.13 -14.15 19.94
CA ALA A 65 13.67 -15.46 19.57
C ALA A 65 15.15 -15.38 19.13
N GLY A 66 15.53 -14.34 18.38
CA GLY A 66 16.93 -14.09 18.02
C GLY A 66 17.79 -13.85 19.26
N LEU A 67 17.29 -13.05 20.21
CA LEU A 67 17.97 -12.79 21.47
C LEU A 67 18.10 -14.04 22.34
N GLN A 68 17.06 -14.89 22.39
CA GLN A 68 17.14 -16.19 23.06
C GLN A 68 18.24 -17.07 22.48
N SER A 69 18.39 -17.08 21.15
CA SER A 69 19.44 -17.85 20.49
C SER A 69 20.83 -17.37 20.91
N PHE A 70 21.01 -16.05 21.04
CA PHE A 70 22.26 -15.47 21.50
C PHE A 70 22.54 -15.77 22.98
N LEU A 71 21.53 -15.68 23.85
CA LEU A 71 21.66 -16.09 25.26
C LEU A 71 22.09 -17.55 25.38
N THR A 72 21.47 -18.44 24.62
CA THR A 72 21.86 -19.86 24.57
C THR A 72 23.31 -20.04 24.10
N LEU A 73 23.76 -19.28 23.10
CA LEU A 73 25.16 -19.33 22.66
C LEU A 73 26.14 -18.86 23.75
N LEU A 74 25.78 -17.82 24.51
CA LEU A 74 26.60 -17.35 25.62
C LEU A 74 26.69 -18.40 26.74
N ASP A 75 25.58 -19.07 27.06
CA ASP A 75 25.57 -20.16 28.04
C ASP A 75 26.43 -21.34 27.59
N LEU A 76 26.42 -21.69 26.30
CA LEU A 76 27.28 -22.74 25.76
C LEU A 76 28.78 -22.38 25.78
N GLN A 77 29.11 -21.09 25.78
CA GLN A 77 30.48 -20.58 25.80
C GLN A 77 30.93 -20.10 27.19
N SER A 78 30.12 -20.32 28.23
CA SER A 78 30.34 -19.76 29.57
C SER A 78 31.70 -20.16 30.16
N ASP A 79 32.15 -21.38 29.87
CA ASP A 79 33.41 -21.93 30.39
C ASP A 79 34.65 -21.35 29.69
N THR A 80 34.49 -20.86 28.46
CA THR A 80 35.57 -20.35 27.61
C THR A 80 35.62 -18.82 27.58
N MET A 81 34.51 -18.14 27.89
CA MET A 81 34.37 -16.69 27.83
C MET A 81 33.69 -16.14 29.10
N PRO A 82 34.43 -15.79 30.14
CA PRO A 82 33.86 -15.25 31.38
C PRO A 82 33.11 -13.92 31.19
N GLN A 83 33.45 -13.12 30.16
CA GLN A 83 32.64 -11.95 29.77
C GLN A 83 31.24 -12.33 29.26
N GLY A 84 31.03 -13.55 28.79
CA GLY A 84 29.74 -14.07 28.34
C GLY A 84 28.70 -14.07 29.46
N ILE A 85 29.11 -14.27 30.71
CA ILE A 85 28.23 -14.23 31.89
C ILE A 85 27.67 -12.81 32.09
N GLY A 86 28.53 -11.79 31.99
CA GLY A 86 28.13 -10.40 32.13
C GLY A 86 27.20 -9.96 31.00
N LEU A 87 27.50 -10.37 29.77
CA LEU A 87 26.64 -10.09 28.62
C LEU A 87 25.29 -10.81 28.73
N HIS A 88 25.27 -12.07 29.17
CA HIS A 88 24.04 -12.81 29.43
C HIS A 88 23.16 -12.10 30.46
N ALA A 89 23.76 -11.62 31.57
CA ALA A 89 23.03 -10.88 32.61
C ALA A 89 22.42 -9.56 32.12
N LEU A 90 23.02 -8.91 31.13
CA LEU A 90 22.48 -7.68 30.53
C LEU A 90 21.37 -7.96 29.51
N LEU A 91 21.48 -9.06 28.77
CA LEU A 91 20.57 -9.41 27.68
C LEU A 91 19.31 -10.14 28.16
N LEU A 92 19.40 -10.93 29.23
CA LEU A 92 18.25 -11.68 29.76
C LEU A 92 17.09 -10.77 30.18
N PRO A 93 17.29 -9.65 30.91
CA PRO A 93 16.21 -8.72 31.22
C PRO A 93 15.57 -8.10 29.97
N LEU A 94 16.38 -7.75 28.96
CA LEU A 94 15.87 -7.19 27.70
C LEU A 94 14.95 -8.19 26.98
N LYS A 95 15.31 -9.47 26.98
CA LYS A 95 14.48 -10.54 26.41
C LYS A 95 13.14 -10.66 27.14
N GLN A 96 13.16 -10.61 28.48
CA GLN A 96 11.94 -10.64 29.29
C GLN A 96 11.02 -9.45 29.00
N GLN A 97 11.59 -8.24 28.80
CA GLN A 97 10.83 -7.05 28.44
C GLN A 97 10.19 -7.14 27.05
N LEU A 98 10.88 -7.77 26.08
CA LEU A 98 10.30 -8.01 24.75
C LEU A 98 9.14 -9.00 24.82
N ASP A 99 9.28 -10.09 25.57
CA ASP A 99 8.19 -11.07 25.76
C ASP A 99 6.97 -10.43 26.42
N GLU A 100 7.17 -9.62 27.46
CA GLU A 100 6.08 -8.91 28.12
C GLU A 100 5.41 -7.90 27.17
N SER A 101 6.20 -7.19 26.36
CA SER A 101 5.68 -6.25 25.36
C SER A 101 4.84 -6.95 24.29
N ALA A 102 5.28 -8.11 23.80
CA ALA A 102 4.51 -8.93 22.86
C ALA A 102 3.19 -9.41 23.49
N ASN A 103 3.22 -9.92 24.72
CA ASN A 103 2.03 -10.35 25.44
C ASN A 103 1.02 -9.20 25.63
N ARG A 104 1.52 -8.00 25.93
CA ARG A 104 0.68 -6.79 26.08
C ARG A 104 0.04 -6.36 24.77
N LEU A 105 0.75 -6.46 23.65
CA LEU A 105 0.20 -6.14 22.33
C LEU A 105 -0.82 -7.19 21.86
N GLN A 106 -0.54 -8.48 22.08
CA GLN A 106 -1.49 -9.55 21.76
C GLN A 106 -2.80 -9.40 22.54
N ALA A 107 -2.76 -8.91 23.78
CA ALA A 107 -3.97 -8.68 24.56
C ALA A 107 -4.87 -7.55 24.03
N LEU A 108 -4.43 -6.79 23.02
CA LEU A 108 -5.18 -5.71 22.39
C LEU A 108 -5.96 -6.15 21.13
N VAL A 109 -5.78 -7.39 20.67
CA VAL A 109 -6.40 -7.98 19.47
C VAL A 109 -7.15 -9.25 19.86
#